data_AF-I3UEL5-F1
#
_entry.id   AF-I3UEL5-F1
#
_cell.length_a   1.000
_cell.length_b   1.000
_cell.length_c   1.000
_cell.angle_alpha   90.00
_cell.angle_beta   90.00
_cell.angle_gamma   90.00
#
_symmetry.space_group_name_H-M   'P 1'
#
loop_
_entity.id
_entity.type
_entity.pdbx_description
1 polymer ?
#
loop_
_entity_poly.entity_id
_entity_poly.type
_entity_poly.pdbx_seq_one_letter_code
_entity_poly.pdbx_strand_id
1 'polypeptide(L)'
;MHYPWQALYFNCGRRIEWMEVERVLAGLEPLSDCLSSDVIRGQTLALISHDALKAEMVAYASQYFEILSMFERRVATGTTGGLLNELAWSKGWPADKPWVERYLSGPLGGDAQIADLVLDRQCQRVIFFEDPHVARQHEADIQLLERAVRVVTHDATCATARQVARKWADAVQRANAV
;
A
#
# COMPACT_ATOMS: atom_id res chain seq x y z
N MET A 1 -9.04 30.33 25.18
CA MET A 1 -9.50 29.02 24.64
C MET A 1 -8.39 28.47 23.78
N HIS A 2 -7.56 27.60 24.37
CA HIS A 2 -6.49 26.88 23.69
C HIS A 2 -7.09 25.64 23.01
N TYR A 3 -6.89 25.51 21.70
CA TYR A 3 -7.18 24.28 20.97
C TYR A 3 -5.92 23.38 20.96
N PRO A 4 -5.97 22.13 21.43
CA PRO A 4 -4.77 21.31 21.67
C PRO A 4 -4.35 20.40 20.49
N TRP A 5 -4.57 20.80 19.23
CA TRP A 5 -4.26 19.92 18.08
C TRP A 5 -3.24 20.50 17.08
N GLN A 6 -2.41 21.46 17.51
CA GLN A 6 -1.47 22.17 16.65
C GLN A 6 -0.03 21.63 16.60
N ALA A 7 0.26 20.40 17.03
CA ALA A 7 1.62 19.86 16.87
C ALA A 7 1.60 18.33 16.72
N LEU A 8 2.13 17.83 15.58
CA LEU A 8 2.48 16.43 15.22
C LEU A 8 1.75 15.79 14.01
N TYR A 9 1.33 16.56 13.01
CA TYR A 9 1.15 16.04 11.64
C TYR A 9 1.83 16.96 10.63
N PHE A 10 3.16 17.08 10.74
CA PHE A 10 3.96 17.79 9.74
C PHE A 10 4.20 16.87 8.54
N ASN A 11 3.26 16.88 7.61
CA ASN A 11 3.50 17.01 6.17
C ASN A 11 4.67 16.21 5.58
N CYS A 12 4.72 14.89 5.75
CA CYS A 12 5.54 14.09 4.83
C CYS A 12 4.77 13.90 3.53
N GLY A 13 4.82 14.91 2.66
CA GLY A 13 4.36 14.75 1.29
C GLY A 13 5.07 13.54 0.67
N ARG A 14 4.35 12.70 -0.07
CA ARG A 14 4.88 11.40 -0.55
C ARG A 14 6.17 11.45 -1.38
N ARG A 15 6.53 12.62 -1.90
CA ARG A 15 7.83 12.85 -2.52
C ARG A 15 8.99 12.82 -1.51
N ILE A 16 8.79 13.34 -0.30
CA ILE A 16 9.75 13.30 0.81
C ILE A 16 9.92 11.84 1.26
N GLU A 17 8.81 11.08 1.36
CA GLU A 17 8.87 9.65 1.68
C GLU A 17 9.82 8.88 0.75
N TRP A 18 9.75 9.13 -0.55
CA TRP A 18 10.66 8.48 -1.51
C TRP A 18 12.11 8.92 -1.36
N MET A 19 12.36 10.18 -1.01
CA MET A 19 13.73 10.62 -0.69
C MET A 19 14.25 9.87 0.53
N GLU A 20 13.44 9.69 1.57
CA GLU A 20 13.81 8.92 2.75
C GLU A 20 14.06 7.44 2.45
N VAL A 21 13.28 6.82 1.55
CA VAL A 21 13.51 5.44 1.10
C VAL A 21 14.93 5.29 0.54
N GLU A 22 15.33 6.15 -0.39
CA GLU A 22 16.66 6.07 -1.01
C GLU A 22 17.78 6.38 0.00
N ARG A 23 17.56 7.34 0.91
CA ARG A 23 18.52 7.67 1.99
C ARG A 23 18.76 6.49 2.93
N VAL A 24 17.69 5.89 3.45
CA VAL A 24 17.77 4.74 4.37
C VAL A 24 18.40 3.53 3.68
N LEU A 25 18.08 3.29 2.41
CA LEU A 25 18.71 2.22 1.64
C LEU A 25 20.21 2.46 1.40
N ALA A 26 20.62 3.73 1.30
CA ALA A 26 22.03 4.14 1.24
C ALA A 26 22.75 4.13 2.61
N GLY A 27 22.06 3.75 3.69
CA GLY A 27 22.64 3.71 5.04
C GLY A 27 22.75 5.08 5.72
N LEU A 28 22.02 6.08 5.23
CA LEU A 28 21.92 7.38 5.87
C LEU A 28 20.79 7.37 6.91
N GLU A 29 21.00 8.12 7.99
CA GLU A 29 19.95 8.34 8.99
C GLU A 29 18.72 9.04 8.36
N PRO A 30 17.49 8.60 8.72
CA PRO A 30 16.26 9.26 8.31
C PRO A 30 16.24 10.73 8.74
N LEU A 31 15.84 11.64 7.85
CA LEU A 31 15.63 13.06 8.17
C LEU A 31 14.17 13.37 8.53
N SER A 32 13.29 12.40 8.33
CA SER A 32 11.84 12.51 8.52
C SER A 32 11.30 11.18 9.06
N ASP A 33 10.22 11.26 9.83
CA ASP A 33 9.56 10.13 10.48
C ASP A 33 8.61 9.35 9.54
N CYS A 34 8.59 9.69 8.25
CA CYS A 34 7.61 9.16 7.30
C CYS A 34 7.67 7.66 7.01
N LEU A 35 8.80 7.02 7.34
CA LEU A 35 8.97 5.58 7.29
C LEU A 35 8.79 4.92 8.66
N SER A 36 8.51 5.70 9.71
CA SER A 36 8.27 5.17 11.06
C SER A 36 7.02 4.32 11.10
N SER A 37 7.03 3.35 12.00
CA SER A 37 5.90 2.46 12.24
C SER A 37 4.67 3.23 12.71
N ASP A 38 4.81 4.34 13.44
CA ASP A 38 3.68 5.17 13.86
C ASP A 38 2.95 5.81 12.67
N VAL A 39 3.70 6.37 11.72
CA VAL A 39 3.14 6.94 10.49
C VAL A 39 2.47 5.86 9.63
N ILE A 40 3.05 4.67 9.56
CA ILE A 40 2.50 3.54 8.79
C ILE A 40 1.24 2.96 9.45
N ARG A 41 1.23 2.88 10.79
CA ARG A 41 0.09 2.36 11.55
C ARG A 41 -1.17 3.15 11.30
N GLY A 42 -1.10 4.47 11.17
CA GLY A 42 -2.27 5.31 10.86
C GLY A 42 -2.70 5.33 9.39
N GLN A 43 -2.21 4.42 8.55
CA GLN A 43 -2.51 4.39 7.11
C GLN A 43 -3.36 3.19 6.71
N THR A 44 -4.01 3.36 5.56
CA THR A 44 -4.68 2.31 4.80
C THR A 44 -3.84 1.91 3.58
N LEU A 45 -3.61 0.61 3.43
CA LEU A 45 -2.91 -0.01 2.32
C LEU A 45 -3.88 -0.75 1.38
N ALA A 46 -3.82 -0.46 0.08
CA ALA A 46 -4.46 -1.22 -0.97
C ALA A 46 -3.48 -2.19 -1.66
N LEU A 47 -3.90 -3.45 -1.85
CA LEU A 47 -3.14 -4.51 -2.52
C LEU A 47 -3.93 -5.01 -3.75
N ILE A 48 -3.40 -4.74 -4.94
CA ILE A 48 -4.05 -5.04 -6.22
C ILE A 48 -3.07 -5.81 -7.10
N SER A 49 -3.55 -6.81 -7.85
CA SER A 49 -2.70 -7.59 -8.74
C SER A 49 -3.48 -8.14 -9.92
N HIS A 50 -2.89 -8.03 -11.11
CA HIS A 50 -3.33 -8.82 -12.27
C HIS A 50 -3.11 -10.32 -12.02
N ASP A 51 -3.91 -11.15 -12.70
CA ASP A 51 -3.97 -12.60 -12.53
C ASP A 51 -2.60 -13.27 -12.59
N ALA A 52 -1.79 -12.94 -13.60
CA ALA A 52 -0.45 -13.49 -13.80
C ALA A 52 0.52 -13.16 -12.65
N LEU A 53 0.27 -12.10 -11.89
CA LEU A 53 1.17 -11.60 -10.84
C LEU A 53 0.65 -11.89 -9.42
N LYS A 54 -0.50 -12.55 -9.27
CA LYS A 54 -1.09 -12.83 -7.94
C LYS A 54 -0.18 -13.70 -7.07
N ALA A 55 0.48 -14.69 -7.66
CA ALA A 55 1.45 -15.51 -6.95
C ALA A 55 2.61 -14.65 -6.39
N GLU A 56 3.02 -13.65 -7.15
CA GLU A 56 4.09 -12.73 -6.76
C GLU A 56 3.62 -11.75 -5.68
N MET A 57 2.36 -11.28 -5.75
CA MET A 57 1.72 -10.48 -4.69
C MET A 57 1.66 -11.27 -3.37
N VAL A 58 1.27 -12.54 -3.41
CA VAL A 58 1.26 -13.42 -2.23
C VAL A 58 2.67 -13.63 -1.69
N ALA A 59 3.66 -13.86 -2.56
CA ALA A 59 5.06 -14.00 -2.15
C ALA A 59 5.60 -12.72 -1.49
N TYR A 60 5.30 -11.55 -2.07
CA TYR A 60 5.64 -10.25 -1.50
C TYR A 60 4.98 -10.05 -0.13
N ALA A 61 3.68 -10.31 -0.02
CA ALA A 61 2.96 -10.19 1.24
C ALA A 61 3.48 -11.17 2.31
N SER A 62 3.91 -12.35 1.91
CA SER A 62 4.53 -13.32 2.81
C SER A 62 5.86 -12.82 3.36
N GLN A 63 6.72 -12.28 2.48
CA GLN A 63 8.04 -11.77 2.85
C GLN A 63 7.95 -10.58 3.82
N TYR A 64 7.02 -9.66 3.58
CA TYR A 64 6.89 -8.41 4.36
C TYR A 64 5.68 -8.41 5.30
N PHE A 65 5.20 -9.59 5.70
CA PHE A 65 3.94 -9.78 6.41
C PHE A 65 3.81 -8.87 7.66
N GLU A 66 4.87 -8.79 8.46
CA GLU A 66 4.89 -7.96 9.68
C GLU A 66 4.69 -6.47 9.36
N ILE A 67 5.41 -5.95 8.37
CA ILE A 67 5.34 -4.54 7.95
C ILE A 67 3.96 -4.21 7.41
N LEU A 68 3.43 -5.06 6.53
CA LEU A 68 2.10 -4.87 5.96
C LEU A 68 0.99 -5.02 7.02
N SER A 69 1.24 -5.82 8.07
CA SER A 69 0.32 -5.97 9.20
C SER A 69 0.29 -4.75 10.13
N MET A 70 1.27 -3.84 10.04
CA MET A 70 1.28 -2.61 10.85
C MET A 70 0.17 -1.64 10.46
N PHE A 71 -0.23 -1.59 9.18
CA PHE A 71 -1.29 -0.70 8.72
C PHE A 71 -2.58 -0.91 9.51
N GLU A 72 -3.26 0.18 9.88
CA GLU A 72 -4.57 0.15 10.54
C GLU A 72 -5.59 -0.59 9.68
N ARG A 73 -5.58 -0.32 8.38
CA ARG A 73 -6.48 -0.98 7.42
C ARG A 73 -5.73 -1.50 6.20
N ARG A 74 -6.15 -2.66 5.72
CA ARG A 74 -5.71 -3.24 4.45
C ARG A 74 -6.92 -3.58 3.60
N VAL A 75 -6.89 -3.20 2.34
CA VAL A 75 -7.93 -3.47 1.35
C VAL A 75 -7.34 -4.15 0.12
N ALA A 76 -8.11 -4.99 -0.55
CA ALA A 76 -7.66 -5.67 -1.76
C ALA A 76 -8.82 -5.98 -2.70
N THR A 77 -8.55 -6.10 -4.00
CA THR A 77 -9.56 -6.53 -4.97
C THR A 77 -9.85 -8.02 -4.87
N GLY A 78 -11.05 -8.42 -5.31
CA GLY A 78 -11.72 -9.69 -5.00
C GLY A 78 -10.82 -10.93 -4.85
N THR A 79 -10.19 -11.38 -5.93
CA THR A 79 -9.37 -12.61 -5.92
C THR A 79 -8.04 -12.42 -5.19
N THR A 80 -7.41 -11.25 -5.34
CA THR A 80 -6.16 -10.92 -4.64
C THR A 80 -6.35 -10.97 -3.13
N GLY A 81 -7.42 -10.34 -2.62
CA GLY A 81 -7.73 -10.35 -1.20
C GLY A 81 -8.09 -11.72 -0.64
N GLY A 82 -8.66 -12.62 -1.46
CA GLY A 82 -8.88 -14.02 -1.07
C GLY A 82 -7.56 -14.73 -0.75
N LEU A 83 -6.62 -14.71 -1.69
CA LEU A 83 -5.31 -15.34 -1.54
C LEU A 83 -4.49 -14.74 -0.38
N LEU A 84 -4.60 -13.43 -0.16
CA LEU A 84 -3.91 -12.75 0.94
C LEU A 84 -4.48 -13.13 2.30
N ASN A 85 -5.80 -13.33 2.42
CA ASN A 85 -6.41 -13.82 3.66
C ASN A 85 -6.01 -15.27 3.94
N GLU A 86 -5.98 -16.13 2.93
CA GLU A 86 -5.49 -17.51 3.06
C GLU A 86 -4.03 -17.56 3.56
N LEU A 87 -3.16 -16.74 2.95
CA LEU A 87 -1.78 -16.58 3.39
C LEU A 87 -1.72 -16.13 4.86
N ALA A 88 -2.48 -15.12 5.24
CA ALA A 88 -2.46 -14.57 6.59
C ALA A 88 -2.88 -15.62 7.62
N TRP A 89 -3.94 -16.38 7.35
CA TRP A 89 -4.36 -17.48 8.21
C TRP A 89 -3.29 -18.57 8.34
N SER A 90 -2.57 -18.90 7.26
CA SER A 90 -1.43 -19.83 7.34
C SER A 90 -0.26 -19.30 8.17
N LYS A 91 -0.18 -17.97 8.37
CA LYS A 91 0.82 -17.30 9.19
C LYS A 91 0.36 -17.06 10.64
N GLY A 92 -0.80 -17.58 11.03
CA GLY A 92 -1.33 -17.46 12.39
C GLY A 92 -2.25 -16.25 12.61
N TRP A 93 -2.68 -15.56 11.56
CA TRP A 93 -3.75 -14.58 11.67
C TRP A 93 -5.07 -15.26 12.07
N PRO A 94 -5.92 -14.64 12.90
CA PRO A 94 -7.18 -15.26 13.31
C PRO A 94 -8.06 -15.65 12.11
N ALA A 95 -8.45 -16.93 12.04
CA ALA A 95 -9.18 -17.51 10.91
C ALA A 95 -10.58 -16.90 10.72
N ASP A 96 -11.14 -16.33 11.79
CA ASP A 96 -12.43 -15.64 11.83
C ASP A 96 -12.34 -14.16 11.40
N LYS A 97 -11.13 -13.63 11.22
CA LYS A 97 -10.90 -12.24 10.84
C LYS A 97 -10.17 -12.15 9.49
N PRO A 98 -10.69 -11.38 8.52
CA PRO A 98 -9.92 -11.09 7.32
C PRO A 98 -8.69 -10.24 7.68
N TRP A 99 -7.54 -10.59 7.12
CA TRP A 99 -6.34 -9.74 7.19
C TRP A 99 -6.49 -8.52 6.27
N VAL A 100 -7.16 -8.68 5.14
CA VAL A 100 -7.54 -7.62 4.20
C VAL A 100 -9.04 -7.63 3.90
N GLU A 101 -9.64 -6.44 3.87
CA GLU A 101 -11.02 -6.24 3.42
C GLU A 101 -11.10 -6.41 1.88
N ARG A 102 -12.06 -7.21 1.42
CA ARG A 102 -12.20 -7.56 0.01
C ARG A 102 -13.20 -6.63 -0.68
N TYR A 103 -12.73 -5.95 -1.72
CA TYR A 103 -13.55 -5.23 -2.69
C TYR A 103 -13.94 -6.16 -3.84
N LEU A 104 -14.68 -5.63 -4.82
CA LEU A 104 -14.99 -6.34 -6.05
C LEU A 104 -13.68 -6.72 -6.78
N SER A 105 -13.75 -7.66 -7.71
CA SER A 105 -12.63 -7.87 -8.63
C SER A 105 -12.46 -6.63 -9.52
N GLY A 106 -11.24 -6.38 -10.00
CA GLY A 106 -10.97 -5.26 -10.93
C GLY A 106 -11.98 -5.18 -12.08
N PRO A 107 -12.23 -6.29 -12.81
CA PRO A 107 -13.24 -6.35 -13.89
C PRO A 107 -14.67 -5.98 -13.51
N LEU A 108 -15.02 -6.07 -12.23
CA LEU A 108 -16.35 -5.76 -11.69
C LEU A 108 -16.40 -4.37 -11.03
N GLY A 109 -15.35 -3.55 -11.19
CA GLY A 109 -15.26 -2.21 -10.63
C GLY A 109 -14.48 -2.09 -9.32
N GLY A 110 -13.78 -3.14 -8.89
CA GLY A 110 -12.98 -3.11 -7.65
C GLY A 110 -11.88 -2.04 -7.66
N ASP A 111 -11.26 -1.80 -8.82
CA ASP A 111 -10.21 -0.79 -8.97
C ASP A 111 -10.78 0.63 -8.82
N ALA A 112 -12.01 0.85 -9.32
CA ALA A 112 -12.74 2.11 -9.13
C ALA A 112 -13.11 2.35 -7.65
N GLN A 113 -13.51 1.30 -6.92
CA GLN A 113 -13.78 1.41 -5.48
C GLN A 113 -12.53 1.81 -4.69
N ILE A 114 -11.36 1.28 -5.05
CA ILE A 114 -10.11 1.68 -4.39
C ILE A 114 -9.70 3.10 -4.83
N ALA A 115 -9.89 3.46 -6.09
CA ALA A 115 -9.62 4.83 -6.57
C ALA A 115 -10.47 5.87 -5.81
N ASP A 116 -11.71 5.55 -5.49
CA ASP A 116 -12.60 6.38 -4.66
C ASP A 116 -12.02 6.59 -3.26
N LEU A 117 -11.56 5.52 -2.59
CA LEU A 117 -10.88 5.62 -1.30
C LEU A 117 -9.63 6.51 -1.35
N VAL A 118 -8.86 6.43 -2.43
CA VAL A 118 -7.67 7.27 -2.63
C VAL A 118 -8.08 8.74 -2.76
N LEU A 119 -9.09 9.06 -3.58
CA LEU A 119 -9.59 10.43 -3.76
C LEU A 119 -10.13 11.03 -2.46
N ASP A 120 -10.78 10.20 -1.64
CA ASP A 120 -11.32 10.58 -0.32
C ASP A 120 -10.27 10.60 0.80
N ARG A 121 -8.99 10.37 0.48
CA ARG A 121 -7.87 10.30 1.45
C ARG A 121 -8.07 9.23 2.51
N GLN A 122 -8.81 8.17 2.18
CA GLN A 122 -9.02 6.98 3.00
C GLN A 122 -8.06 5.84 2.62
N CYS A 123 -7.31 5.98 1.53
CA CYS A 123 -6.23 5.06 1.15
C CYS A 123 -4.96 5.85 0.80
N GLN A 124 -3.90 5.61 1.56
CA GLN A 124 -2.64 6.36 1.46
C GLN A 124 -1.56 5.63 0.68
N ARG A 125 -1.70 4.30 0.54
CA ARG A 125 -0.72 3.50 -0.18
C ARG A 125 -1.41 2.47 -1.04
N VAL A 126 -1.02 2.43 -2.30
CA VAL A 126 -1.45 1.43 -3.26
C VAL A 126 -0.21 0.65 -3.71
N ILE A 127 -0.26 -0.68 -3.59
CA ILE A 127 0.68 -1.58 -4.23
C ILE A 127 -0.11 -2.34 -5.29
N PHE A 128 0.19 -2.04 -6.55
CA PHE A 128 -0.51 -2.60 -7.69
C PHE A 128 0.47 -3.36 -8.58
N PHE A 129 0.45 -4.69 -8.57
CA PHE A 129 1.24 -5.46 -9.53
C PHE A 129 0.48 -5.58 -10.86
N GLU A 130 0.83 -4.67 -11.77
CA GLU A 130 0.30 -4.61 -13.13
C GLU A 130 1.16 -5.47 -14.08
N ASP A 131 0.49 -6.29 -14.89
CA ASP A 131 1.12 -7.01 -16.00
C ASP A 131 1.12 -6.16 -17.27
N PRO A 132 2.30 -5.74 -17.80
CA PRO A 132 2.39 -4.90 -18.99
C PRO A 132 2.07 -5.64 -20.31
N HIS A 133 1.94 -6.97 -20.28
CA HIS A 133 1.74 -7.79 -21.50
C HIS A 133 0.29 -8.24 -21.72
N VAL A 134 -0.62 -7.96 -20.78
CA VAL A 134 -2.03 -8.33 -20.91
C VAL A 134 -2.78 -7.19 -21.58
N ALA A 135 -3.45 -7.49 -22.71
CA ALA A 135 -4.40 -6.57 -23.34
C ALA A 135 -5.46 -6.16 -22.31
N ARG A 136 -5.44 -4.88 -21.95
CA ARG A 136 -6.15 -4.32 -20.80
C ARG A 136 -7.67 -4.26 -21.07
N GLN A 137 -8.41 -5.34 -20.81
CA GLN A 137 -9.88 -5.32 -20.86
C GLN A 137 -10.50 -4.28 -19.89
N HIS A 138 -9.72 -3.76 -18.94
CA HIS A 138 -10.10 -2.74 -17.95
C HIS A 138 -9.11 -1.56 -17.90
N GLU A 139 -8.53 -1.16 -19.05
CA GLU A 139 -7.56 -0.06 -19.14
C GLU A 139 -8.03 1.26 -18.52
N ALA A 140 -9.32 1.57 -18.68
CA ALA A 140 -9.92 2.77 -18.12
C ALA A 140 -9.86 2.79 -16.59
N ASP A 141 -10.00 1.64 -15.94
CA ASP A 141 -10.04 1.52 -14.49
C ASP A 141 -8.61 1.60 -13.88
N ILE A 142 -7.62 1.04 -14.56
CA ILE A 142 -6.20 1.19 -14.23
C ILE A 142 -5.80 2.66 -14.33
N GLN A 143 -6.14 3.32 -15.44
CA GLN A 143 -5.86 4.74 -15.65
C GLN A 143 -6.59 5.62 -14.63
N LEU A 144 -7.80 5.25 -14.22
CA LEU A 144 -8.55 5.95 -13.19
C LEU A 144 -7.80 5.90 -11.84
N LEU A 145 -7.33 4.73 -11.43
CA LEU A 145 -6.59 4.55 -10.18
C LEU A 145 -5.25 5.32 -10.19
N GLU A 146 -4.48 5.21 -11.27
CA GLU A 146 -3.23 5.97 -11.42
C GLU A 146 -3.50 7.49 -11.39
N ARG A 147 -4.57 7.93 -12.05
CA ARG A 147 -4.97 9.34 -12.05
C ARG A 147 -5.41 9.80 -10.67
N ALA A 148 -6.16 8.98 -9.93
CA ALA A 148 -6.57 9.30 -8.56
C ALA A 148 -5.35 9.56 -7.68
N VAL A 149 -4.38 8.64 -7.67
CA VAL A 149 -3.13 8.81 -6.92
C VAL A 149 -2.36 10.04 -7.37
N ARG A 150 -2.34 10.33 -8.68
CA ARG A 150 -1.68 11.53 -9.22
C ARG A 150 -2.35 12.84 -8.77
N VAL A 151 -3.67 12.85 -8.59
CA VAL A 151 -4.41 14.03 -8.10
C VAL A 151 -4.09 14.30 -6.63
N VAL A 152 -3.99 13.25 -5.80
CA VAL A 152 -3.71 13.36 -4.36
C VAL A 152 -2.27 12.96 -4.01
N THR A 153 -1.30 13.26 -4.87
CA THR A 153 0.11 12.83 -4.70
C THR A 153 0.76 13.29 -3.39
N HIS A 154 0.25 14.33 -2.74
CA HIS A 154 0.72 14.71 -1.41
C HIS A 154 0.29 13.71 -0.32
N ASP A 155 -0.85 13.04 -0.51
CA ASP A 155 -1.51 12.18 0.47
C ASP A 155 -1.31 10.68 0.18
N ALA A 156 -1.20 10.28 -1.08
CA ALA A 156 -1.15 8.87 -1.50
C ALA A 156 0.01 8.51 -2.46
N THR A 157 0.53 7.28 -2.34
CA THR A 157 1.52 6.68 -3.26
C THR A 157 0.97 5.47 -3.98
N CYS A 158 1.51 5.20 -5.18
CA CYS A 158 1.29 3.95 -5.90
C CYS A 158 2.64 3.33 -6.28
N ALA A 159 2.81 2.07 -5.93
CA ALA A 159 3.89 1.20 -6.37
C ALA A 159 3.36 0.22 -7.40
N THR A 160 3.56 0.51 -8.69
CA THR A 160 3.08 -0.34 -9.80
C THR A 160 4.01 -1.50 -10.15
N ALA A 161 5.25 -1.46 -9.64
CA ALA A 161 6.27 -2.46 -9.91
C ALA A 161 6.75 -3.13 -8.61
N ARG A 162 7.00 -4.44 -8.70
CA ARG A 162 7.54 -5.25 -7.60
C ARG A 162 8.81 -4.67 -6.97
N GLN A 163 9.75 -4.23 -7.81
CA GLN A 163 11.02 -3.70 -7.34
C GLN A 163 10.83 -2.43 -6.52
N VAL A 164 9.87 -1.59 -6.91
CA VAL A 164 9.48 -0.37 -6.19
C VAL A 164 8.84 -0.72 -4.84
N ALA A 165 7.91 -1.66 -4.83
CA ALA A 165 7.27 -2.12 -3.59
C ALA A 165 8.31 -2.72 -2.61
N ARG A 166 9.23 -3.54 -3.11
CA ARG A 166 10.34 -4.13 -2.32
C ARG A 166 11.26 -3.05 -1.74
N LYS A 167 11.73 -2.11 -2.57
CA LYS A 167 12.57 -1.00 -2.11
C LYS A 167 11.92 -0.26 -0.93
N TRP A 168 10.64 0.07 -1.06
CA TRP A 168 9.90 0.73 0.01
C TRP A 168 9.85 -0.14 1.27
N ALA A 169 9.47 -1.41 1.16
CA ALA A 169 9.35 -2.30 2.33
C ALA A 169 10.70 -2.53 3.02
N ASP A 170 11.78 -2.71 2.26
CA ASP A 170 13.14 -2.84 2.79
C ASP A 170 13.57 -1.58 3.54
N ALA A 171 13.25 -0.39 3.01
CA ALA A 171 13.56 0.88 3.67
C ALA A 171 12.77 1.05 4.98
N VAL A 172 11.47 0.73 4.97
CA VAL A 172 10.66 0.72 6.20
C VAL A 172 11.24 -0.25 7.22
N GLN A 173 11.62 -1.46 6.80
CA GLN A 173 12.20 -2.44 7.71
C GLN A 173 13.46 -1.90 8.38
N ARG A 174 14.36 -1.27 7.61
CA ARG A 174 15.59 -0.66 8.14
C ARG A 174 15.31 0.52 9.05
N ALA A 175 14.36 1.39 8.68
CA ALA A 175 14.00 2.57 9.47
C ALA A 175 13.38 2.20 10.83
N ASN A 176 12.84 0.99 10.98
CA ASN A 176 12.20 0.51 12.21
C ASN A 176 12.99 -0.60 12.92
N ALA A 177 14.21 -0.92 12.47
CA ALA A 177 15.08 -1.91 13.09
C ALA A 177 16.02 -1.32 14.17
N VAL A 178 15.91 -0.02 14.43
CA VAL A 178 16.71 0.76 15.39
C VAL A 178 15.96 0.91 16.71
#